data_AF-X1PWQ5-F1
#
_entry.id   AF-X1PWQ5-F1
#
_cell.length_a   1.000
_cell.length_b   1.000
_cell.length_c   1.000
_cell.angle_alpha   90.00
_cell.angle_beta   90.00
_cell.angle_gamma   90.00
#
_symmetry.space_group_name_H-M   'P 1'
#
loop_
_entity.id
_entity.type
_entity.pdbx_description
1 polymer ?
#
loop_
_entity_poly.entity_id
_entity_poly.type
_entity_poly.pdbx_seq_one_letter_code
_entity_poly.pdbx_strand_id
1 'polypeptide(L)' 'GGEIEVVRAFGHPLLTLVHPKDLVIRKSRFTCGRTLAVGADKAAMDLSRALVAKLRDPSTKVKVTIEVGGQSP' A
#
# COMPACT_ATOMS: atom_id res chain seq x y z
N GLY A 1 -22.05 -1.88 -3.44
CA GLY A 1 -21.06 -1.75 -2.35
C GLY A 1 -19.73 -2.29 -2.81
N GLY A 2 -18.66 -1.49 -2.73
CA GLY A 2 -17.30 -1.92 -3.04
C GLY A 2 -16.60 -2.50 -1.81
N GLU A 3 -15.58 -3.35 -2.00
CA GLU A 3 -14.69 -3.73 -0.90
C GLU A 3 -13.73 -2.57 -0.63
N ILE A 4 -13.49 -2.27 0.64
CA ILE A 4 -12.56 -1.22 1.07
C ILE A 4 -11.57 -1.85 2.04
N GLU A 5 -10.29 -1.57 1.81
CA GLU A 5 -9.22 -1.89 2.74
C GLU A 5 -8.52 -0.61 3.15
N VAL A 6 -8.17 -0.53 4.43
CA VAL A 6 -7.31 0.52 4.98
C VAL A 6 -6.02 -0.13 5.43
N VAL A 7 -4.89 0.41 4.97
CA VAL A 7 -3.53 0.02 5.36
C VAL A 7 -2.87 1.24 5.97
N ARG A 8 -2.37 1.12 7.20
CA ARG A 8 -1.62 2.19 7.87
C ARG A 8 -0.14 1.87 7.81
N ALA A 9 0.66 2.84 7.41
CA ALA A 9 2.11 2.69 7.25
C ALA A 9 2.82 4.03 7.47
N PHE A 10 4.14 4.00 7.47
CA PHE A 10 4.99 5.15 7.72
C PHE A 10 5.86 5.50 6.52
N GLY A 11 6.19 6.79 6.39
CA GLY A 11 7.28 7.23 5.54
C GLY A 11 8.64 6.79 6.09
N HIS A 12 9.69 6.94 5.28
CA HIS A 12 11.07 6.75 5.72
C HIS A 12 11.98 7.75 5.00
N PRO A 13 13.00 8.33 5.65
CA PRO A 13 13.93 9.28 5.00
C PRO A 13 14.72 8.71 3.80
N LEU A 14 14.71 7.39 3.61
CA LEU A 14 15.43 6.69 2.54
C LEU A 14 14.53 6.30 1.35
N LEU A 15 13.27 6.71 1.35
CA LEU A 15 12.37 6.47 0.22
C LEU A 15 12.79 7.35 -0.96
N THR A 16 13.13 6.72 -2.09
CA THR A 16 13.57 7.43 -3.29
C THR A 16 12.45 7.61 -4.31
N LEU A 17 11.42 6.76 -4.30
CA LEU A 17 10.20 6.86 -5.14
C LEU A 17 10.49 6.94 -6.65
N VAL A 18 11.59 6.34 -7.11
CA VAL A 18 12.07 6.47 -8.50
C VAL A 18 11.53 5.42 -9.48
N HIS A 19 10.79 4.41 -9.02
CA HIS A 19 10.35 3.35 -9.92
C HIS A 19 9.17 3.82 -10.80
N PRO A 20 9.24 3.64 -12.13
CA PRO A 20 8.28 4.28 -13.05
C PRO A 20 6.89 3.63 -13.09
N LYS A 21 6.74 2.40 -12.54
CA LYS A 21 5.52 1.59 -12.73
C LYS A 21 4.97 0.92 -11.47
N ASP A 22 5.77 0.82 -10.41
CA ASP A 22 5.44 -0.03 -9.27
C ASP A 22 5.44 0.79 -7.99
N LEU A 23 4.45 0.52 -7.14
CA LEU A 23 4.37 1.01 -5.77
C LEU A 23 4.27 -0.17 -4.82
N VAL A 24 5.08 -0.18 -3.77
CA VAL A 24 5.12 -1.26 -2.77
C VAL A 24 5.02 -0.67 -1.37
N ILE A 25 4.05 -1.14 -0.61
CA ILE A 25 3.92 -0.88 0.83
C ILE A 25 4.41 -2.13 1.57
N ARG A 26 5.31 -1.96 2.55
CA ARG A 26 6.01 -3.07 3.22
C ARG A 26 5.71 -3.09 4.71
N LYS A 27 5.57 -4.29 5.29
CA LYS A 27 5.59 -4.48 6.75
C LYS A 27 7.01 -4.30 7.32
N SER A 28 8.03 -4.72 6.58
CA SER A 28 9.44 -4.53 6.98
C SER A 28 9.90 -3.08 6.77
N ARG A 29 11.08 -2.76 7.29
CA ARG A 29 11.76 -1.46 7.10
C ARG A 29 12.64 -1.38 5.84
N PHE A 30 12.63 -2.42 5.00
CA PHE A 30 13.45 -2.44 3.79
C PHE A 30 12.97 -1.39 2.79
N THR A 31 13.89 -0.63 2.19
CA THR A 31 13.59 0.39 1.18
C THR A 31 14.28 0.09 -0.14
N CYS A 32 13.56 0.35 -1.24
CA CYS A 32 14.10 0.37 -2.60
C CYS A 32 13.27 1.35 -3.44
N GLY A 33 13.65 1.60 -4.70
CA GLY A 33 12.99 2.60 -5.56
C GLY A 33 11.48 2.45 -5.76
N ARG A 34 10.92 1.27 -5.48
CA ARG A 34 9.48 0.96 -5.54
C ARG A 34 8.72 1.22 -4.24
N THR A 35 9.45 1.39 -3.13
CA THR A 35 8.85 1.39 -1.80
C THR A 35 8.21 2.75 -1.54
N LEU A 36 6.91 2.76 -1.29
CA LEU A 36 6.12 3.95 -0.99
C LEU A 36 6.01 4.19 0.53
N ALA A 37 5.90 3.11 1.30
CA ALA A 37 5.78 3.16 2.76
C ALA A 37 6.30 1.86 3.39
N VAL A 38 6.74 1.97 4.65
CA VAL A 38 7.29 0.88 5.46
C VAL A 38 6.53 0.76 6.79
N GLY A 39 6.75 -0.33 7.53
CA GLY A 39 6.10 -0.53 8.83
C GLY A 39 4.57 -0.64 8.73
N ALA A 40 4.06 -1.20 7.63
CA ALA A 40 2.63 -1.36 7.42
C ALA A 40 1.99 -2.34 8.42
N ASP A 41 0.75 -2.05 8.82
CA ASP A 41 -0.06 -2.96 9.63
C ASP A 41 -0.49 -4.23 8.86
N LYS A 42 -0.67 -4.11 7.54
CA LYS A 42 -1.10 -5.18 6.64
C LYS A 42 -0.10 -5.49 5.52
N ALA A 43 -0.02 -6.76 5.16
CA ALA A 43 0.54 -7.27 3.91
C ALA A 43 -0.57 -7.86 3.02
N ALA A 44 -0.21 -8.36 1.83
CA ALA A 44 -1.15 -9.01 0.92
C ALA A 44 -1.94 -10.18 1.57
N MET A 45 -1.35 -10.89 2.53
CA MET A 45 -2.03 -11.95 3.27
C MET A 45 -3.10 -11.45 4.25
N ASP A 46 -2.99 -10.19 4.69
CA ASP A 46 -3.91 -9.60 5.67
C ASP A 46 -5.14 -8.96 4.99
N LEU A 47 -5.14 -8.85 3.66
CA LEU A 47 -6.29 -8.33 2.90
C LEU A 47 -7.45 -9.32 2.93
N SER A 48 -8.68 -8.78 2.98
CA SER A 48 -9.90 -9.58 2.97
C SER A 48 -9.99 -10.47 1.74
N ARG A 49 -10.50 -11.70 1.96
CA ARG A 49 -10.67 -12.67 0.87
C ARG A 49 -11.70 -12.21 -0.16
N ALA A 50 -12.67 -11.39 0.24
CA ALA A 50 -13.63 -10.77 -0.66
C ALA A 50 -12.97 -9.77 -1.62
N LEU A 51 -12.08 -8.89 -1.13
CA LEU A 51 -11.30 -8.01 -2.00
C LEU A 51 -10.44 -8.82 -2.97
N VAL A 52 -9.67 -9.78 -2.45
CA VAL A 52 -8.79 -10.62 -3.27
C VAL A 52 -9.58 -11.37 -4.36
N ALA A 53 -10.78 -11.86 -4.05
CA ALA A 53 -11.63 -12.53 -5.03
C ALA A 53 -12.04 -11.60 -6.18
N LYS A 54 -12.39 -10.33 -5.89
CA LYS A 54 -12.74 -9.34 -6.92
C LYS A 54 -11.53 -8.95 -7.78
N LEU A 55 -10.36 -8.78 -7.16
CA LEU A 55 -9.12 -8.44 -7.85
C LEU A 55 -8.62 -9.52 -8.84
N ARG A 56 -9.16 -10.74 -8.79
CA ARG A 56 -8.84 -11.79 -9.76
C ARG A 56 -9.44 -11.54 -11.14
N ASP A 57 -10.50 -10.72 -11.23
CA ASP A 57 -11.06 -10.32 -12.51
C ASP A 57 -10.21 -9.20 -13.13
N PRO A 58 -9.60 -9.40 -14.31
CA PRO A 58 -8.74 -8.42 -14.96
C PRO A 58 -9.48 -7.14 -15.41
N SER A 59 -10.81 -7.17 -15.47
CA SER A 59 -11.63 -5.99 -15.76
C SER A 59 -11.85 -5.09 -14.52
N THR A 60 -11.53 -5.59 -13.33
CA THR A 60 -11.70 -4.85 -12.07
C THR A 60 -10.75 -3.65 -12.03
N LYS A 61 -11.32 -2.46 -11.81
CA LYS A 61 -10.57 -1.24 -11.55
C LYS A 61 -10.46 -1.00 -10.05
N VAL A 62 -9.26 -0.65 -9.60
CA VAL A 62 -8.98 -0.28 -8.21
C VAL A 62 -8.69 1.20 -8.12
N LYS A 63 -9.33 1.88 -7.18
CA LYS A 63 -8.94 3.24 -6.78
C LYS A 63 -8.12 3.16 -5.51
N VAL A 64 -6.85 3.56 -5.58
CA VAL A 64 -5.99 3.71 -4.41
C VAL A 64 -5.98 5.19 -4.03
N THR A 65 -6.26 5.49 -2.76
CA THR A 65 -6.14 6.85 -2.21
C THR A 65 -5.02 6.85 -1.18
N ILE A 66 -4.08 7.77 -1.32
CA ILE A 66 -2.95 7.92 -0.40
C ILE A 66 -3.19 9.22 0.35
N GLU A 67 -3.30 9.12 1.67
CA GLU A 67 -3.49 10.26 2.56
C GLU A 67 -2.32 10.33 3.52
N VAL A 68 -1.78 11.54 3.68
CA VAL A 68 -0.70 11.82 4.63
C VAL A 68 -1.24 12.82 5.63
N GLY A 69 -1.52 12.35 6.84
CA GLY A 69 -1.79 13.21 7.99
C GLY A 69 -0.50 13.42 8.77
N GLY A 70 -0.12 14.68 9.00
CA GLY A 70 1.03 14.99 9.85
C GLY A 70 0.79 14.45 11.26
N GLN A 71 1.66 13.57 11.74
CA GLN A 71 1.82 13.45 13.19
C GLN A 71 2.47 14.75 13.67
N SER A 72 1.82 15.44 14.61
CA SER A 72 2.50 16.46 15.42
C SER A 72 3.72 15.82 16.08
N PRO A 73 4.82 16.58 16.26
CA PRO A 73 6.06 16.07 16.86
C PRO A 73 5.85 15.45 18.25
#